data_AF-A0A922FF07-F1
#
_entry.id   AF-A0A922FF07-F1
#
_cell.length_a   1.000
_cell.length_b   1.000
_cell.length_c   1.000
_cell.angle_alpha   90.00
_cell.angle_beta   90.00
_cell.angle_gamma   90.00
#
_symmetry.space_group_name_H-M   'P 1'
#
loop_
_entity.id
_entity.type
_entity.pdbx_description
1 polymer ?
#
loop_
_entity_poly.entity_id
_entity_poly.type
_entity_poly.pdbx_seq_one_letter_code
_entity_poly.pdbx_strand_id
1 'polypeptide(L)'
;MANISILKPILLVFLLFLLPHISITNSTPRYIAVDNISLNCGSAGNSTDMDKRMWIGDLEPSRFAPIEERNQKSITSKAQSQDSSVETVPYMTARLSYFQFTYVFPVTSGPKFVRLYFYADSYFGFDGSLAFFTVKANSKFTLLRNFSVSILAKHLGGSKLTLSKEFCINVEEDQKLSLTFIPTPSTASSRFFAFVNGIEIVSMPTYLYYSNPENPSPPYVGQNFLFSIENSRALEMILRLNMGGSSISPTGDTGMFREWSPDIPYLLSGGVIPRQPDLTLKYLAIPNYIAPDNVYRSAITMGPNITWNLHSNLTWGLPVDPGFNYLVRLHFCEIEPNITMAGERPFIIYIDNQTAEGTADVIMWSGGRDTPVFQDYVVLIQKMGVEDHKSTLFIALHPGKATNAIYDAILNGVEVFKLSDSNDNLAGPNPAGTLPPSPPLAQQPASTSNSRKTRFNAIGTGVGLFLALITLVCCVVVWKLRASKRYGSYYPISKCWLWSNQNKGNSTRTKVSSLPEELCLQFSLEEIKTATHNIDKD
;
A
#
# COMPACT_ATOMS: atom_id res chain seq x y z
N MET A 1 34.53 -43.77 54.40
CA MET A 1 33.97 -43.85 53.03
C MET A 1 32.57 -43.26 53.03
N ALA A 2 32.44 -41.96 52.79
CA ALA A 2 31.17 -41.24 52.66
C ALA A 2 31.36 -40.04 51.70
N ASN A 3 30.27 -39.42 51.25
CA ASN A 3 30.17 -38.25 50.34
C ASN A 3 30.33 -38.46 48.81
N ILE A 4 31.01 -39.50 48.31
CA ILE A 4 31.06 -39.75 46.84
C ILE A 4 29.66 -40.00 46.25
N SER A 5 28.73 -40.56 47.03
CA SER A 5 27.35 -40.82 46.58
C SER A 5 26.50 -39.55 46.39
N ILE A 6 26.86 -38.43 47.03
CA ILE A 6 26.09 -37.17 46.97
C ILE A 6 26.53 -36.31 45.79
N LEU A 7 27.78 -36.47 45.32
CA LEU A 7 28.30 -35.71 44.19
C LEU A 7 27.62 -36.07 42.86
N LYS A 8 27.16 -37.32 42.68
CA LYS A 8 26.48 -37.79 41.47
C LYS A 8 25.17 -37.06 41.15
N PRO A 9 24.17 -36.98 42.06
CA PRO A 9 22.95 -36.22 41.77
C PRO A 9 23.20 -34.72 41.61
N ILE A 10 24.15 -34.14 42.35
CA ILE A 10 24.51 -32.72 42.17
C ILE A 10 25.12 -32.48 40.78
N LEU A 11 26.04 -33.32 40.33
CA LEU A 11 26.62 -33.23 38.98
C LEU A 11 25.57 -33.46 37.89
N LEU A 12 24.61 -34.36 38.10
CA LEU A 12 23.49 -34.59 37.17
C LEU A 12 22.58 -33.36 37.06
N VAL A 13 22.23 -32.73 38.17
CA VAL A 13 21.47 -31.46 38.19
C VAL A 13 22.27 -30.34 37.52
N PHE A 14 23.58 -30.25 37.80
CA PHE A 14 24.45 -29.26 37.16
C PHE A 14 24.58 -29.49 35.64
N LEU A 15 24.60 -30.75 35.18
CA LEU A 15 24.52 -31.10 33.75
C LEU A 15 23.16 -30.76 33.12
N LEU A 16 22.06 -30.89 33.87
CA LEU A 16 20.73 -30.46 33.41
C LEU A 16 20.59 -28.94 33.31
N PHE A 17 21.32 -28.17 34.14
CA PHE A 17 21.46 -26.71 34.01
C PHE A 17 22.55 -26.26 33.02
N LEU A 18 23.47 -27.15 32.62
CA LEU A 18 24.51 -26.89 31.61
C LEU A 18 24.14 -27.37 30.20
N LEU A 19 23.05 -28.13 30.05
CA LEU A 19 22.30 -28.13 28.79
C LEU A 19 21.86 -26.68 28.57
N PRO A 20 22.37 -25.97 27.54
CA PRO A 20 21.84 -24.66 27.23
C PRO A 20 20.37 -24.81 26.86
N HIS A 21 19.60 -23.75 26.98
CA HIS A 21 18.43 -23.58 26.12
C HIS A 21 18.92 -23.39 24.67
N ILE A 22 19.37 -24.49 24.05
CA ILE A 22 19.35 -24.65 22.60
C ILE A 22 17.87 -24.77 22.25
N SER A 23 17.19 -23.64 22.28
CA SER A 23 16.01 -23.41 21.47
C SER A 23 16.47 -23.60 20.05
N ILE A 24 16.36 -24.83 19.55
CA ILE A 24 16.45 -25.11 18.11
C ILE A 24 15.24 -24.39 17.53
N THR A 25 15.45 -23.13 17.18
CA THR A 25 14.52 -22.39 16.35
C THR A 25 14.44 -23.18 15.06
N ASN A 26 13.34 -23.90 14.87
CA ASN A 26 13.02 -24.60 13.62
C ASN A 26 12.64 -23.58 12.52
N SER A 27 13.44 -22.51 12.40
CA SER A 27 13.55 -21.71 11.21
C SER A 27 14.08 -22.64 10.12
N THR A 28 13.15 -23.22 9.37
CA THR A 28 13.43 -23.94 8.13
C THR A 28 14.34 -23.08 7.25
N PRO A 29 15.27 -23.69 6.49
CA PRO A 29 16.29 -22.93 5.79
C PRO A 29 15.65 -21.89 4.86
N ARG A 30 16.12 -20.65 4.99
CA ARG A 30 15.76 -19.56 4.08
C ARG A 30 16.18 -19.94 2.66
N TYR A 31 15.47 -19.41 1.67
CA TYR A 31 15.91 -19.49 0.28
C TYR A 31 17.28 -18.81 0.15
N ILE A 32 18.24 -19.52 -0.46
CA ILE A 32 19.59 -19.02 -0.68
C ILE A 32 19.65 -18.50 -2.11
N ALA A 33 19.64 -17.18 -2.26
CA ALA A 33 19.80 -16.54 -3.55
C ALA A 33 21.21 -16.81 -4.12
N VAL A 34 21.25 -17.34 -5.34
CA VAL A 34 22.47 -17.64 -6.10
C VAL A 34 23.13 -16.35 -6.56
N ASP A 35 22.34 -15.42 -7.08
CA ASP A 35 22.75 -14.03 -7.29
C ASP A 35 22.24 -13.18 -6.13
N ASN A 36 23.14 -12.46 -5.48
CA ASN A 36 22.83 -11.40 -4.53
C ASN A 36 23.85 -10.27 -4.71
N ILE A 37 23.44 -9.21 -5.40
CA ILE A 37 24.26 -8.04 -5.71
C ILE A 37 23.56 -6.83 -5.14
N SER A 38 24.23 -6.08 -4.26
CA SER A 38 23.74 -4.80 -3.73
C SER A 38 24.78 -3.73 -4.05
N LEU A 39 24.41 -2.74 -4.86
CA LEU A 39 25.29 -1.72 -5.42
C LEU A 39 24.89 -0.33 -4.88
N ASN A 40 25.81 0.34 -4.17
CA ASN A 40 25.62 1.69 -3.64
C ASN A 40 26.24 2.69 -4.63
N CYS A 41 25.38 3.34 -5.41
CA CYS A 41 25.78 4.14 -6.57
C CYS A 41 26.37 5.49 -6.15
N GLY A 42 27.48 5.88 -6.77
CA GLY A 42 28.26 7.04 -6.37
C GLY A 42 29.12 6.86 -5.13
N SER A 43 29.25 5.63 -4.62
CA SER A 43 30.13 5.28 -3.48
C SER A 43 31.37 4.49 -3.92
N ALA A 44 32.41 4.50 -3.08
CA ALA A 44 33.69 3.81 -3.32
C ALA A 44 33.99 2.81 -2.19
N GLY A 45 34.57 1.66 -2.55
CA GLY A 45 34.77 0.54 -1.63
C GLY A 45 33.46 -0.16 -1.26
N ASN A 46 33.46 -0.92 -0.17
CA ASN A 46 32.25 -1.56 0.36
C ASN A 46 31.70 -0.75 1.54
N SER A 47 30.38 -0.69 1.63
CA SER A 47 29.62 -0.05 2.71
C SER A 47 28.65 -1.06 3.34
N THR A 48 27.99 -0.67 4.42
CA THR A 48 27.05 -1.53 5.16
C THR A 48 25.84 -0.71 5.57
N ASP A 49 24.65 -1.28 5.43
CA ASP A 49 23.37 -0.66 5.80
C ASP A 49 23.00 -0.98 7.27
N MET A 50 21.88 -0.43 7.75
CA MET A 50 21.40 -0.67 9.12
C MET A 50 20.97 -2.13 9.35
N ASP A 51 20.53 -2.80 8.28
CA ASP A 51 20.21 -4.23 8.20
C ASP A 51 21.47 -5.12 8.17
N LYS A 52 22.68 -4.53 8.23
CA LYS A 52 24.01 -5.16 8.23
C LYS A 52 24.37 -5.89 6.93
N ARG A 53 23.69 -5.59 5.83
CA ARG A 53 24.01 -6.11 4.49
C ARG A 53 25.21 -5.36 3.91
N MET A 54 26.02 -6.05 3.10
CA MET A 54 27.12 -5.44 2.38
C MET A 54 26.63 -4.82 1.07
N TRP A 55 26.99 -3.55 0.83
CA TRP A 55 26.75 -2.85 -0.43
C TRP A 55 28.08 -2.47 -1.08
N ILE A 56 28.22 -2.75 -2.37
CA ILE A 56 29.44 -2.55 -3.17
C ILE A 56 29.37 -1.20 -3.87
N GLY A 57 30.45 -0.42 -3.87
CA GLY A 57 30.53 0.84 -4.60
C GLY A 57 30.62 0.66 -6.11
N ASP A 58 30.12 1.63 -6.87
CA ASP A 58 30.15 1.65 -8.34
C ASP A 58 31.34 2.44 -8.93
N LEU A 59 32.14 3.10 -8.08
CA LEU A 59 33.30 3.87 -8.51
C LEU A 59 34.44 2.96 -8.96
N GLU A 60 35.13 3.36 -10.03
CA GLU A 60 36.30 2.68 -10.56
C GLU A 60 37.38 2.47 -9.47
N PRO A 61 37.99 1.28 -9.35
CA PRO A 61 37.97 0.15 -10.29
C PRO A 61 36.89 -0.93 -10.00
N SER A 62 35.66 -0.53 -9.62
CA SER A 62 34.57 -1.49 -9.39
C SER A 62 34.20 -2.29 -10.65
N ARG A 63 34.08 -3.62 -10.51
CA ARG A 63 33.60 -4.53 -11.56
C ARG A 63 32.17 -4.26 -12.06
N PHE A 64 31.45 -3.37 -11.38
CA PHE A 64 30.08 -2.96 -11.69
C PHE A 64 30.00 -1.46 -12.07
N ALA A 65 31.12 -0.82 -12.43
CA ALA A 65 31.10 0.51 -13.03
C ALA A 65 30.27 0.51 -14.34
N PRO A 66 29.52 1.58 -14.64
CA PRO A 66 28.63 1.61 -15.79
C PRO A 66 29.38 1.76 -17.13
N ILE A 67 28.81 1.20 -18.18
CA ILE A 67 29.20 1.43 -19.57
C ILE A 67 28.62 2.77 -20.03
N GLU A 68 29.48 3.61 -20.60
CA GLU A 68 29.21 5.02 -20.92
C GLU A 68 29.96 5.43 -22.19
N GLU A 69 29.40 6.36 -22.96
CA GLU A 69 30.07 6.88 -24.16
C GLU A 69 31.29 7.76 -23.83
N ARG A 70 32.27 7.77 -24.75
CA ARG A 70 33.49 8.57 -24.61
C ARG A 70 33.12 10.06 -24.55
N ASN A 71 33.60 10.76 -23.53
CA ASN A 71 33.31 12.16 -23.19
C ASN A 71 31.86 12.44 -22.71
N GLN A 72 31.02 11.41 -22.53
CA GLN A 72 29.65 11.52 -22.01
C GLN A 72 29.53 10.81 -20.65
N LYS A 73 30.44 11.15 -19.74
CA LYS A 73 30.54 10.51 -18.42
C LYS A 73 29.49 11.01 -17.44
N SER A 74 28.94 10.08 -16.67
CA SER A 74 28.21 10.36 -15.43
C SER A 74 29.14 10.96 -14.38
N ILE A 75 28.55 11.63 -13.40
CA ILE A 75 29.23 12.05 -12.17
C ILE A 75 28.70 11.27 -10.97
N THR A 76 29.47 11.29 -9.88
CA THR A 76 29.06 10.77 -8.58
C THR A 76 28.94 11.92 -7.60
N SER A 77 27.90 11.93 -6.77
CA SER A 77 27.63 13.05 -5.86
C SER A 77 26.93 12.56 -4.59
N LYS A 78 27.00 13.36 -3.52
CA LYS A 78 26.19 13.16 -2.32
C LYS A 78 24.94 14.03 -2.40
N ALA A 79 23.86 13.56 -1.78
CA ALA A 79 22.68 14.39 -1.59
C ALA A 79 23.04 15.62 -0.73
N GLN A 80 22.50 16.79 -1.08
CA GLN A 80 22.87 18.06 -0.44
C GLN A 80 22.37 18.17 1.00
N SER A 81 21.34 17.42 1.38
CA SER A 81 20.72 17.47 2.70
C SER A 81 20.38 16.08 3.23
N GLN A 82 21.02 15.68 4.33
CA GLN A 82 20.58 14.51 5.06
C GLN A 82 19.29 14.82 5.84
N ASP A 83 18.30 13.94 5.76
CA ASP A 83 17.21 13.89 6.74
C ASP A 83 17.61 12.88 7.84
N SER A 84 17.31 13.17 9.11
CA SER A 84 17.65 12.27 10.22
C SER A 84 16.91 10.93 10.19
N SER A 85 15.81 10.84 9.43
CA SER A 85 15.07 9.59 9.20
C SER A 85 15.59 8.76 8.02
N VAL A 86 16.48 9.32 7.18
CA VAL A 86 16.95 8.68 5.94
C VAL A 86 18.24 7.90 6.20
N GLU A 87 18.18 6.61 5.88
CA GLU A 87 19.32 5.70 5.91
C GLU A 87 20.44 6.14 4.96
N THR A 88 21.70 6.03 5.38
CA THR A 88 22.83 6.52 4.58
C THR A 88 23.16 5.66 3.37
N VAL A 89 22.89 4.35 3.43
CA VAL A 89 23.23 3.37 2.39
C VAL A 89 21.93 2.72 1.91
N PRO A 90 21.58 2.76 0.62
CA PRO A 90 22.31 3.40 -0.49
C PRO A 90 22.01 4.92 -0.66
N TYR A 91 21.05 5.49 0.08
CA TYR A 91 20.37 6.73 -0.32
C TYR A 91 21.20 8.03 -0.30
N MET A 92 22.28 8.16 0.48
CA MET A 92 23.02 9.44 0.60
C MET A 92 24.05 9.68 -0.51
N THR A 93 24.35 8.68 -1.33
CA THR A 93 25.19 8.78 -2.54
C THR A 93 24.36 8.50 -3.79
N ALA A 94 24.72 9.11 -4.92
CA ALA A 94 24.11 8.85 -6.21
C ALA A 94 25.12 8.92 -7.36
N ARG A 95 24.80 8.19 -8.43
CA ARG A 95 25.36 8.44 -9.76
C ARG A 95 24.34 9.19 -10.61
N LEU A 96 24.78 10.23 -11.31
CA LEU A 96 23.93 11.15 -12.07
C LEU A 96 24.52 11.40 -13.47
N SER A 97 23.68 11.51 -14.50
CA SER A 97 24.15 11.83 -15.85
C SER A 97 23.13 12.60 -16.68
N TYR A 98 23.63 13.54 -17.48
CA TYR A 98 22.90 14.19 -18.57
C TYR A 98 22.88 13.36 -19.87
N PHE A 99 23.56 12.22 -19.88
CA PHE A 99 23.70 11.32 -21.02
C PHE A 99 23.28 9.89 -20.62
N GLN A 100 23.09 9.02 -21.62
CA GLN A 100 22.76 7.62 -21.36
C GLN A 100 23.93 6.87 -20.70
N PHE A 101 23.63 6.07 -19.68
CA PHE A 101 24.59 5.12 -19.08
C PHE A 101 23.92 3.77 -18.83
N THR A 102 24.70 2.68 -18.86
CA THR A 102 24.18 1.31 -18.73
C THR A 102 25.01 0.48 -17.77
N TYR A 103 24.37 -0.07 -16.74
CA TYR A 103 24.98 -1.14 -15.95
C TYR A 103 24.76 -2.49 -16.65
N VAL A 104 25.73 -3.41 -16.50
CA VAL A 104 25.63 -4.78 -17.00
C VAL A 104 26.11 -5.74 -15.92
N PHE A 105 25.24 -6.66 -15.52
CA PHE A 105 25.48 -7.61 -14.45
C PHE A 105 25.60 -9.04 -15.01
N PRO A 106 26.74 -9.73 -14.82
CA PRO A 106 26.79 -11.17 -15.00
C PRO A 106 26.02 -11.83 -13.85
N VAL A 107 24.92 -12.48 -14.18
CA VAL A 107 23.99 -13.18 -13.28
C VAL A 107 23.60 -14.52 -13.92
N THR A 108 23.02 -15.46 -13.18
CA THR A 108 22.56 -16.73 -13.75
C THR A 108 21.30 -16.55 -14.61
N SER A 109 20.91 -17.62 -15.32
CA SER A 109 19.59 -17.71 -15.94
C SER A 109 18.44 -17.70 -14.90
N GLY A 110 17.21 -17.57 -15.39
CA GLY A 110 15.99 -17.53 -14.59
C GLY A 110 15.66 -16.15 -14.01
N PRO A 111 14.59 -16.03 -13.21
CA PRO A 111 14.08 -14.74 -12.79
C PRO A 111 14.87 -14.09 -11.66
N LYS A 112 14.94 -12.77 -11.70
CA LYS A 112 15.60 -11.90 -10.72
C LYS A 112 14.61 -10.86 -10.20
N PHE A 113 14.62 -10.61 -8.90
CA PHE A 113 14.23 -9.31 -8.37
C PHE A 113 15.28 -8.28 -8.77
N VAL A 114 14.83 -7.12 -9.22
CA VAL A 114 15.66 -5.95 -9.51
C VAL A 114 15.06 -4.77 -8.76
N ARG A 115 15.75 -4.25 -7.75
CA ARG A 115 15.30 -3.09 -6.97
C ARG A 115 16.13 -1.87 -7.31
N LEU A 116 15.45 -0.78 -7.68
CA LEU A 116 16.07 0.53 -7.94
C LEU A 116 15.77 1.45 -6.77
N TYR A 117 16.82 2.04 -6.19
CA TYR A 117 16.73 2.91 -5.02
C TYR A 117 16.97 4.36 -5.43
N PHE A 118 16.07 5.24 -4.98
CA PHE A 118 16.11 6.67 -5.26
C PHE A 118 15.87 7.49 -3.99
N TYR A 119 16.54 8.63 -3.89
CA TYR A 119 16.30 9.65 -2.86
C TYR A 119 16.07 11.01 -3.53
N ALA A 120 14.87 11.57 -3.32
CA ALA A 120 14.48 12.89 -3.83
C ALA A 120 15.15 13.99 -3.00
N ASP A 121 16.31 14.44 -3.48
CA ASP A 121 17.02 15.64 -3.03
C ASP A 121 17.74 16.27 -4.24
N SER A 122 18.33 17.45 -4.05
CA SER A 122 19.31 18.01 -4.98
C SER A 122 20.71 17.45 -4.68
N TYR A 123 21.54 17.40 -5.72
CA TYR A 123 22.92 16.91 -5.67
C TYR A 123 23.85 18.02 -6.21
N PHE A 124 25.16 17.93 -5.97
CA PHE A 124 26.07 19.01 -6.39
C PHE A 124 26.04 19.24 -7.91
N GLY A 125 25.52 20.41 -8.34
CA GLY A 125 25.32 20.79 -9.74
C GLY A 125 24.00 20.31 -10.38
N PHE A 126 23.16 19.58 -9.63
CA PHE A 126 22.00 18.85 -10.15
C PHE A 126 20.76 19.12 -9.29
N ASP A 127 19.86 20.00 -9.76
CA ASP A 127 18.57 20.29 -9.14
C ASP A 127 17.65 19.06 -9.20
N GLY A 128 17.25 18.51 -8.05
CA GLY A 128 16.40 17.32 -7.98
C GLY A 128 15.07 17.43 -8.74
N SER A 129 14.58 18.64 -9.02
CA SER A 129 13.38 18.86 -9.83
C SER A 129 13.57 18.68 -11.34
N LEU A 130 14.82 18.62 -11.82
CA LEU A 130 15.17 18.33 -13.22
C LEU A 130 15.51 16.85 -13.47
N ALA A 131 15.34 15.99 -12.46
CA ALA A 131 15.41 14.54 -12.63
C ALA A 131 14.16 14.04 -13.39
N PHE A 132 14.32 13.81 -14.70
CA PHE A 132 13.33 13.19 -15.58
C PHE A 132 14.03 12.22 -16.51
N PHE A 133 13.68 10.94 -16.42
CA PHE A 133 14.37 9.88 -17.16
C PHE A 133 13.50 8.64 -17.42
N THR A 134 14.01 7.76 -18.28
CA THR A 134 13.47 6.45 -18.60
C THR A 134 14.49 5.39 -18.16
N VAL A 135 14.03 4.26 -17.63
CA VAL A 135 14.89 3.11 -17.30
C VAL A 135 14.42 1.90 -18.09
N LYS A 136 15.36 1.28 -18.80
CA LYS A 136 15.12 0.05 -19.58
C LYS A 136 15.93 -1.12 -19.04
N ALA A 137 15.35 -2.32 -19.14
CA ALA A 137 16.03 -3.58 -18.84
C ALA A 137 16.20 -4.44 -20.10
N ASN A 138 17.39 -4.99 -20.32
CA ASN A 138 17.78 -5.82 -21.47
C ASN A 138 17.40 -5.19 -22.83
N SER A 139 17.38 -3.84 -22.91
CA SER A 139 16.83 -3.01 -24.00
C SER A 139 15.34 -3.19 -24.34
N LYS A 140 14.76 -4.35 -24.02
CA LYS A 140 13.36 -4.74 -24.19
C LYS A 140 12.44 -3.92 -23.26
N PHE A 141 12.41 -4.27 -21.98
CA PHE A 141 11.40 -3.79 -21.04
C PHE A 141 11.60 -2.32 -20.67
N THR A 142 10.51 -1.55 -20.64
CA THR A 142 10.51 -0.16 -20.14
C THR A 142 9.95 -0.15 -18.72
N LEU A 143 10.84 -0.13 -17.73
CA LEU A 143 10.51 -0.21 -16.30
C LEU A 143 9.92 1.12 -15.79
N LEU A 144 10.56 2.23 -16.17
CA LEU A 144 10.22 3.60 -15.78
C LEU A 144 10.30 4.50 -17.00
N ARG A 145 9.41 5.49 -17.14
CA ARG A 145 9.35 6.37 -18.33
C ARG A 145 8.93 7.79 -17.95
N ASN A 146 9.74 8.78 -18.34
CA ASN A 146 9.59 10.18 -17.91
C ASN A 146 9.43 10.34 -16.37
N PHE A 147 10.06 9.45 -15.62
CA PHE A 147 9.89 9.28 -14.18
C PHE A 147 10.58 10.40 -13.41
N SER A 148 9.90 10.92 -12.37
CA SER A 148 10.46 11.93 -11.46
C SER A 148 10.07 11.69 -10.00
N VAL A 149 11.06 11.29 -9.19
CA VAL A 149 10.91 11.09 -7.73
C VAL A 149 10.43 12.36 -7.03
N SER A 150 10.86 13.52 -7.52
CA SER A 150 10.56 14.84 -6.96
C SER A 150 9.11 15.28 -7.19
N ILE A 151 8.41 14.73 -8.18
CA ILE A 151 6.95 14.89 -8.30
C ILE A 151 6.24 14.00 -7.29
N LEU A 152 6.69 12.75 -7.13
CA LEU A 152 6.09 11.81 -6.17
C LEU A 152 6.24 12.29 -4.72
N ALA A 153 7.40 12.82 -4.34
CA ALA A 153 7.63 13.42 -3.01
C ALA A 153 6.61 14.54 -2.71
N LYS A 154 6.47 15.50 -3.64
CA LYS A 154 5.51 16.62 -3.52
C LYS A 154 4.06 16.15 -3.46
N HIS A 155 3.70 15.13 -4.25
CA HIS A 155 2.35 14.54 -4.24
C HIS A 155 2.02 13.84 -2.90
N LEU A 156 3.03 13.31 -2.20
CA LEU A 156 2.89 12.75 -0.86
C LEU A 156 3.03 13.80 0.26
N GLY A 157 3.04 15.10 -0.08
CA GLY A 157 3.13 16.21 0.88
C GLY A 157 4.53 16.49 1.43
N GLY A 158 5.56 15.78 0.95
CA GLY A 158 6.95 15.93 1.38
C GLY A 158 7.80 16.78 0.42
N SER A 159 8.90 17.34 0.94
CA SER A 159 10.00 17.86 0.12
C SER A 159 11.02 16.78 -0.25
N LYS A 160 11.04 15.66 0.48
CA LYS A 160 11.97 14.54 0.39
C LYS A 160 11.21 13.22 0.34
N LEU A 161 11.80 12.21 -0.29
CA LEU A 161 11.28 10.85 -0.36
C LEU A 161 12.41 9.87 -0.66
N THR A 162 12.55 8.83 0.16
CA THR A 162 13.23 7.59 -0.22
C THR A 162 12.22 6.68 -0.92
N LEU A 163 12.62 6.08 -2.04
CA LEU A 163 11.77 5.19 -2.84
C LEU A 163 12.59 3.98 -3.29
N SER A 164 12.06 2.79 -3.03
CA SER A 164 12.43 1.56 -3.73
C SER A 164 11.41 1.25 -4.83
N LYS A 165 11.89 0.71 -5.95
CA LYS A 165 11.07 0.18 -7.05
C LYS A 165 11.54 -1.23 -7.37
N GLU A 166 10.75 -2.23 -6.99
CA GLU A 166 11.05 -3.65 -7.20
C GLU A 166 10.37 -4.17 -8.48
N PHE A 167 11.16 -4.82 -9.34
CA PHE A 167 10.72 -5.47 -10.57
C PHE A 167 11.10 -6.95 -10.58
N CYS A 168 10.31 -7.80 -11.24
CA CYS A 168 10.70 -9.16 -11.58
C CYS A 168 11.05 -9.24 -13.07
N ILE A 169 12.23 -9.78 -13.40
CA ILE A 169 12.76 -9.83 -14.77
C ILE A 169 13.41 -11.20 -15.01
N ASN A 170 13.03 -11.90 -16.08
CA ASN A 170 13.69 -13.14 -16.49
C ASN A 170 15.00 -12.85 -17.24
N VAL A 171 16.00 -13.72 -17.05
CA VAL A 171 17.27 -13.69 -17.78
C VAL A 171 17.46 -15.06 -18.45
N GLU A 172 17.63 -15.07 -19.78
CA GLU A 172 17.86 -16.30 -20.54
C GLU A 172 19.33 -16.77 -20.43
N GLU A 173 19.63 -18.02 -20.77
CA GLU A 173 20.91 -18.68 -20.41
C GLU A 173 22.19 -18.00 -20.93
N ASP A 174 22.14 -17.34 -22.10
CA ASP A 174 23.26 -16.57 -22.67
C ASP A 174 23.18 -15.04 -22.41
N GLN A 175 22.21 -14.57 -21.62
CA GLN A 175 21.98 -13.14 -21.39
C GLN A 175 22.61 -12.61 -20.11
N LYS A 176 23.03 -11.34 -20.15
CA LYS A 176 23.38 -10.55 -18.97
C LYS A 176 22.26 -9.57 -18.69
N LEU A 177 21.93 -9.37 -17.42
CA LEU A 177 20.99 -8.33 -17.02
C LEU A 177 21.63 -6.96 -17.27
N SER A 178 21.05 -6.14 -18.15
CA SER A 178 21.49 -4.77 -18.40
C SER A 178 20.42 -3.76 -18.00
N LEU A 179 20.83 -2.68 -17.33
CA LEU A 179 19.96 -1.61 -16.85
C LEU A 179 20.44 -0.27 -17.43
N THR A 180 19.69 0.25 -18.40
CA THR A 180 20.02 1.46 -19.15
C THR A 180 19.19 2.64 -18.66
N PHE A 181 19.87 3.69 -18.19
CA PHE A 181 19.29 4.93 -17.70
C PHE A 181 19.38 6.00 -18.79
N ILE A 182 18.23 6.53 -19.21
CA ILE A 182 18.08 7.42 -20.37
C ILE A 182 17.43 8.74 -19.91
N PRO A 183 18.19 9.84 -19.78
CA PRO A 183 17.63 11.17 -19.49
C PRO A 183 16.59 11.60 -20.53
N THR A 184 15.55 12.33 -20.09
CA THR A 184 14.63 13.02 -21.00
C THR A 184 15.41 14.05 -21.83
N PRO A 185 15.18 14.18 -23.16
CA PRO A 185 15.88 15.16 -23.99
C PRO A 185 15.77 16.59 -23.42
N SER A 186 16.92 17.24 -23.26
CA SER A 186 16.99 18.60 -22.71
C SER A 186 16.39 19.65 -23.64
N THR A 187 15.78 20.68 -23.07
CA THR A 187 15.22 21.83 -23.80
C THR A 187 16.16 23.04 -23.72
N ALA A 188 15.84 24.11 -24.45
CA ALA A 188 16.58 25.38 -24.38
C ALA A 188 16.56 26.05 -22.98
N SER A 189 15.64 25.63 -22.08
CA SER A 189 15.48 26.19 -20.73
C SER A 189 15.72 25.20 -19.60
N SER A 190 15.91 23.90 -19.89
CA SER A 190 15.96 22.86 -18.85
C SER A 190 16.83 21.68 -19.29
N ARG A 191 17.87 21.38 -18.49
CA ARG A 191 18.80 20.29 -18.73
C ARG A 191 18.48 19.11 -17.82
N PHE A 192 17.65 18.19 -18.31
CA PHE A 192 17.22 17.02 -17.55
C PHE A 192 18.31 15.96 -17.41
N PHE A 193 18.23 15.14 -16.36
CA PHE A 193 19.18 14.08 -16.06
C PHE A 193 18.50 12.81 -15.55
N ALA A 194 19.24 11.70 -15.62
CA ALA A 194 18.95 10.45 -14.94
C ALA A 194 19.85 10.29 -13.71
N PHE A 195 19.35 9.66 -12.66
CA PHE A 195 20.15 9.30 -11.48
C PHE A 195 19.68 7.99 -10.84
N VAL A 196 20.53 7.40 -10.02
CA VAL A 196 20.21 6.26 -9.16
C VAL A 196 21.10 6.30 -7.91
N ASN A 197 20.54 5.95 -6.75
CA ASN A 197 21.25 5.88 -5.47
C ASN A 197 21.73 4.45 -5.19
N GLY A 198 20.93 3.44 -5.54
CA GLY A 198 21.36 2.05 -5.43
C GLY A 198 20.62 1.12 -6.37
N ILE A 199 21.24 -0.04 -6.62
CA ILE A 199 20.68 -1.13 -7.42
C ILE A 199 20.88 -2.42 -6.64
N GLU A 200 19.80 -3.17 -6.41
CA GLU A 200 19.87 -4.53 -5.87
C GLU A 200 19.36 -5.53 -6.90
N ILE A 201 20.04 -6.67 -7.02
CA ILE A 201 19.64 -7.80 -7.86
C ILE A 201 19.71 -9.06 -7.01
N VAL A 202 18.59 -9.78 -6.90
CA VAL A 202 18.47 -11.02 -6.12
C VAL A 202 17.80 -12.08 -6.97
N SER A 203 18.40 -13.26 -7.11
CA SER A 203 17.74 -14.39 -7.79
C SER A 203 16.52 -14.87 -7.02
N MET A 204 15.48 -15.34 -7.72
CA MET A 204 14.30 -15.93 -7.09
C MET A 204 13.90 -17.27 -7.73
N PRO A 205 13.08 -18.11 -7.08
CA PRO A 205 12.57 -19.35 -7.66
C PRO A 205 11.82 -19.12 -8.98
N THR A 206 12.04 -19.99 -9.96
CA THR A 206 11.53 -19.86 -11.35
C THR A 206 10.04 -19.55 -11.42
N TYR A 207 9.24 -20.27 -10.64
CA TYR A 207 7.77 -20.17 -10.65
C TYR A 207 7.22 -19.43 -9.41
N LEU A 208 7.97 -18.47 -8.85
CA LEU A 208 7.49 -17.70 -7.69
C LEU A 208 6.30 -16.80 -8.05
N TYR A 209 6.33 -16.13 -9.21
CA TYR A 209 5.24 -15.28 -9.74
C TYR A 209 4.94 -15.52 -11.22
N TYR A 210 5.51 -16.60 -11.78
CA TYR A 210 5.35 -17.02 -13.18
C TYR A 210 4.65 -18.38 -13.22
N SER A 211 3.82 -18.61 -14.24
CA SER A 211 3.04 -19.85 -14.37
C SER A 211 3.95 -21.09 -14.48
N ASN A 212 3.83 -22.00 -13.50
CA ASN A 212 4.41 -23.35 -13.61
C ASN A 212 3.60 -24.17 -14.65
N PRO A 213 4.21 -24.76 -15.71
CA PRO A 213 3.52 -25.63 -16.66
C PRO A 213 2.80 -26.84 -16.03
N GLU A 214 3.19 -27.27 -14.84
CA GLU A 214 2.59 -28.41 -14.13
C GLU A 214 1.35 -28.02 -13.30
N ASN A 215 1.13 -26.73 -13.05
CA ASN A 215 0.03 -26.21 -12.23
C ASN A 215 -1.00 -25.43 -13.08
N PRO A 216 -2.26 -25.31 -12.62
CA PRO A 216 -3.22 -24.37 -13.22
C PRO A 216 -2.67 -22.94 -13.21
N SER A 217 -2.84 -22.21 -14.32
CA SER A 217 -2.61 -20.77 -14.36
C SER A 217 -3.75 -20.01 -13.66
N PRO A 218 -3.50 -18.82 -13.09
CA PRO A 218 -4.49 -18.07 -12.34
C PRO A 218 -5.72 -17.69 -13.20
N PRO A 219 -6.95 -17.70 -12.64
CA PRO A 219 -8.13 -17.22 -13.33
C PRO A 219 -8.03 -15.72 -13.63
N TYR A 220 -8.55 -15.32 -14.79
CA TYR A 220 -8.72 -13.92 -15.14
C TYR A 220 -10.06 -13.41 -14.59
N VAL A 221 -10.03 -12.52 -13.61
CA VAL A 221 -11.20 -12.00 -12.91
C VAL A 221 -12.15 -11.29 -13.89
N GLY A 222 -13.44 -11.66 -13.85
CA GLY A 222 -14.44 -11.15 -14.79
C GLY A 222 -14.45 -11.80 -16.17
N GLN A 223 -13.62 -12.84 -16.39
CA GLN A 223 -13.56 -13.59 -17.64
C GLN A 223 -13.64 -15.10 -17.37
N ASN A 224 -13.99 -15.88 -18.40
CA ASN A 224 -14.10 -17.35 -18.29
C ASN A 224 -12.87 -18.05 -18.91
N PHE A 225 -11.66 -17.62 -18.55
CA PHE A 225 -10.40 -18.24 -18.97
C PHE A 225 -9.27 -18.02 -17.94
N LEU A 226 -8.22 -18.84 -18.03
CA LEU A 226 -7.01 -18.74 -17.19
C LEU A 226 -5.93 -17.91 -17.91
N PHE A 227 -5.19 -17.10 -17.16
CA PHE A 227 -4.14 -16.22 -17.70
C PHE A 227 -2.74 -16.73 -17.36
N SER A 228 -1.98 -17.13 -18.39
CA SER A 228 -0.59 -17.53 -18.19
C SER A 228 0.31 -16.32 -17.97
N ILE A 229 1.06 -16.32 -16.85
CA ILE A 229 2.09 -15.33 -16.57
C ILE A 229 3.42 -15.91 -17.04
N GLU A 230 3.70 -15.73 -18.34
CA GLU A 230 4.92 -16.20 -18.99
C GLU A 230 6.19 -15.50 -18.47
N ASN A 231 7.31 -16.25 -18.41
CA ASN A 231 8.67 -15.72 -18.19
C ASN A 231 9.07 -14.61 -19.20
N SER A 232 8.37 -14.53 -20.34
CA SER A 232 8.53 -13.49 -21.36
C SER A 232 8.16 -12.09 -20.87
N ARG A 233 7.43 -11.98 -19.74
CA ARG A 233 6.94 -10.73 -19.14
C ARG A 233 7.86 -10.22 -18.03
N ALA A 234 7.91 -8.90 -17.88
CA ALA A 234 8.40 -8.26 -16.66
C ALA A 234 7.22 -7.92 -15.74
N LEU A 235 7.47 -7.89 -14.43
CA LEU A 235 6.50 -7.46 -13.43
C LEU A 235 7.06 -6.29 -12.61
N GLU A 236 6.19 -5.42 -12.10
CA GLU A 236 6.51 -4.38 -11.10
C GLU A 236 5.72 -4.66 -9.82
N MET A 237 6.39 -4.76 -8.67
CA MET A 237 5.74 -4.89 -7.37
C MET A 237 5.18 -3.52 -6.96
N ILE A 238 3.87 -3.47 -6.71
CA ILE A 238 3.16 -2.24 -6.32
C ILE A 238 2.95 -2.20 -4.80
N LEU A 239 2.62 -3.34 -4.19
CA LEU A 239 2.47 -3.49 -2.75
C LEU A 239 2.68 -4.95 -2.31
N ARG A 240 3.11 -5.11 -1.06
CA ARG A 240 3.31 -6.36 -0.35
C ARG A 240 2.93 -6.15 1.12
N LEU A 241 1.84 -6.77 1.56
CA LEU A 241 1.17 -6.48 2.83
C LEU A 241 1.12 -7.70 3.75
N ASN A 242 1.44 -7.48 5.02
CA ASN A 242 1.25 -8.39 6.14
C ASN A 242 -0.04 -8.01 6.87
N MET A 243 -1.12 -8.78 6.69
CA MET A 243 -2.47 -8.37 7.07
C MET A 243 -2.67 -8.51 8.57
N GLY A 244 -3.01 -7.41 9.23
CA GLY A 244 -3.09 -7.36 10.69
C GLY A 244 -1.74 -7.56 11.39
N GLY A 245 -0.63 -7.59 10.66
CA GLY A 245 0.72 -7.80 11.20
C GLY A 245 1.48 -6.51 11.50
N SER A 246 2.78 -6.63 11.73
CA SER A 246 3.74 -5.52 11.66
C SER A 246 4.44 -5.50 10.31
N SER A 247 5.21 -4.44 10.03
CA SER A 247 6.19 -4.52 8.95
C SER A 247 7.21 -5.64 9.17
N ILE A 248 7.79 -6.13 8.08
CA ILE A 248 8.87 -7.12 8.06
C ILE A 248 9.99 -6.55 7.19
N SER A 249 11.18 -6.37 7.78
CA SER A 249 12.37 -5.87 7.07
C SER A 249 12.85 -6.85 5.99
N PRO A 250 13.67 -6.39 5.02
CA PRO A 250 14.39 -7.27 4.11
C PRO A 250 15.15 -8.41 4.82
N THR A 251 15.76 -8.16 5.98
CA THR A 251 16.40 -9.20 6.82
C THR A 251 15.44 -10.13 7.55
N GLY A 252 14.15 -9.77 7.68
CA GLY A 252 13.09 -10.60 8.22
C GLY A 252 12.46 -11.55 7.20
N ASP A 253 12.65 -11.31 5.90
CA ASP A 253 12.16 -12.18 4.83
C ASP A 253 12.93 -13.52 4.72
N THR A 254 12.31 -14.45 4.00
CA THR A 254 12.75 -15.82 3.71
C THR A 254 14.00 -15.91 2.82
N GLY A 255 14.83 -14.87 2.74
CA GLY A 255 16.10 -14.84 2.00
C GLY A 255 16.06 -14.14 0.63
N MET A 256 14.91 -13.60 0.22
CA MET A 256 14.76 -12.81 -1.02
C MET A 256 14.71 -11.29 -0.79
N PHE A 257 14.91 -10.86 0.46
CA PHE A 257 15.00 -9.46 0.89
C PHE A 257 13.76 -8.61 0.57
N ARG A 258 12.58 -9.23 0.55
CA ARG A 258 11.29 -8.54 0.32
C ARG A 258 10.81 -7.85 1.59
N GLU A 259 10.57 -6.56 1.53
CA GLU A 259 9.91 -5.80 2.59
C GLU A 259 8.39 -6.03 2.58
N TRP A 260 7.77 -6.30 3.74
CA TRP A 260 6.32 -6.39 3.89
C TRP A 260 5.81 -5.24 4.75
N SER A 261 4.77 -4.53 4.30
CA SER A 261 4.14 -3.40 4.98
C SER A 261 2.89 -3.81 5.77
N PRO A 262 2.47 -3.07 6.82
CA PRO A 262 1.16 -3.24 7.43
C PRO A 262 0.04 -2.79 6.47
N ASP A 263 -1.12 -3.44 6.51
CA ASP A 263 -2.24 -3.19 5.60
C ASP A 263 -3.16 -2.02 6.01
N ILE A 264 -3.03 -1.55 7.25
CA ILE A 264 -3.85 -0.49 7.87
C ILE A 264 -4.09 0.74 6.96
N PRO A 265 -3.12 1.26 6.17
CA PRO A 265 -3.36 2.42 5.30
C PRO A 265 -4.34 2.18 4.14
N TYR A 266 -4.67 0.92 3.86
CA TYR A 266 -5.47 0.49 2.69
C TYR A 266 -6.84 -0.09 3.08
N LEU A 267 -7.04 -0.44 4.35
CA LEU A 267 -8.27 -1.03 4.87
C LEU A 267 -9.40 0.01 4.92
N LEU A 268 -10.52 -0.28 4.24
CA LEU A 268 -11.65 0.64 4.07
C LEU A 268 -12.86 0.32 4.97
N SER A 269 -12.88 -0.85 5.62
CA SER A 269 -13.94 -1.27 6.55
C SER A 269 -13.35 -1.87 7.84
N GLY A 270 -14.15 -1.97 8.90
CA GLY A 270 -13.68 -2.53 10.17
C GLY A 270 -13.45 -4.04 10.09
N GLY A 271 -12.42 -4.51 10.79
CA GLY A 271 -12.10 -5.94 10.95
C GLY A 271 -11.44 -6.24 12.30
N VAL A 272 -11.29 -7.53 12.61
CA VAL A 272 -10.64 -8.05 13.82
C VAL A 272 -9.28 -8.65 13.43
N ILE A 273 -8.29 -8.53 14.30
CA ILE A 273 -6.90 -8.94 14.04
C ILE A 273 -6.53 -10.13 14.93
N PRO A 274 -6.77 -11.39 14.50
CA PRO A 274 -6.22 -12.55 15.17
C PRO A 274 -4.69 -12.63 14.94
N ARG A 275 -3.95 -13.04 15.98
CA ARG A 275 -2.50 -13.26 15.93
C ARG A 275 -2.14 -14.50 16.73
N GLN A 276 -1.26 -15.34 16.19
CA GLN A 276 -0.75 -16.55 16.83
C GLN A 276 0.79 -16.58 16.69
N PRO A 277 1.53 -15.77 17.49
CA PRO A 277 2.98 -15.58 17.31
C PRO A 277 3.80 -16.86 17.53
N ASP A 278 3.32 -17.76 18.38
CA ASP A 278 3.99 -19.03 18.71
C ASP A 278 3.55 -20.20 17.80
N LEU A 279 2.75 -19.94 16.76
CA LEU A 279 2.19 -21.00 15.92
C LEU A 279 3.26 -21.71 15.09
N THR A 280 3.31 -23.04 15.21
CA THR A 280 4.14 -23.89 14.36
C THR A 280 3.42 -24.17 13.05
N LEU A 281 3.82 -23.47 11.98
CA LEU A 281 3.23 -23.57 10.65
C LEU A 281 3.63 -24.88 9.95
N LYS A 282 2.68 -25.45 9.20
CA LYS A 282 2.84 -26.70 8.46
C LYS A 282 2.98 -26.40 6.98
N TYR A 283 4.20 -26.27 6.48
CA TYR A 283 4.44 -26.03 5.05
C TYR A 283 4.29 -27.33 4.23
N LEU A 284 3.02 -27.74 4.04
CA LEU A 284 2.63 -28.96 3.31
C LEU A 284 2.14 -28.65 1.89
N ALA A 285 1.33 -27.60 1.73
CA ALA A 285 0.78 -27.21 0.43
C ALA A 285 1.73 -26.33 -0.40
N ILE A 286 2.59 -25.54 0.25
CA ILE A 286 3.49 -24.57 -0.39
C ILE A 286 4.88 -24.56 0.28
N PRO A 287 5.95 -24.15 -0.44
CA PRO A 287 7.28 -23.96 0.15
C PRO A 287 7.33 -22.88 1.24
N ASN A 288 8.21 -23.07 2.23
CA ASN A 288 8.44 -22.12 3.32
C ASN A 288 8.84 -20.70 2.87
N TYR A 289 9.49 -20.58 1.71
CA TYR A 289 9.98 -19.30 1.22
C TYR A 289 8.91 -18.40 0.56
N ILE A 290 7.70 -18.89 0.30
CA ILE A 290 6.65 -18.12 -0.39
C ILE A 290 6.33 -16.81 0.35
N ALA A 291 6.14 -16.87 1.66
CA ALA A 291 6.10 -15.71 2.55
C ALA A 291 6.58 -16.10 3.95
N PRO A 292 7.25 -15.20 4.70
CA PRO A 292 7.79 -15.51 6.03
C PRO A 292 6.68 -15.84 7.03
N ASP A 293 6.97 -16.67 8.03
CA ASP A 293 6.01 -17.14 9.03
C ASP A 293 5.11 -16.03 9.60
N ASN A 294 5.67 -14.84 9.83
CA ASN A 294 4.98 -13.70 10.43
C ASN A 294 3.83 -13.15 9.57
N VAL A 295 3.77 -13.47 8.27
CA VAL A 295 2.59 -13.21 7.41
C VAL A 295 1.48 -14.18 7.78
N TYR A 296 1.78 -15.48 7.84
CA TYR A 296 0.80 -16.53 8.14
C TYR A 296 0.41 -16.62 9.63
N ARG A 297 1.13 -15.95 10.53
CA ARG A 297 0.82 -15.85 11.98
C ARG A 297 -0.11 -14.70 12.36
N SER A 298 -0.41 -13.79 11.44
CA SER A 298 -1.45 -12.76 11.58
C SER A 298 -2.49 -12.90 10.47
N ALA A 299 -3.66 -12.30 10.69
CA ALA A 299 -4.65 -12.08 9.66
C ALA A 299 -5.51 -10.85 10.00
N ILE A 300 -6.41 -10.49 9.08
CA ILE A 300 -7.64 -9.78 9.42
C ILE A 300 -8.84 -10.66 9.10
N THR A 301 -9.83 -10.65 10.00
CA THR A 301 -11.14 -11.26 9.84
C THR A 301 -12.26 -10.21 9.98
N MET A 302 -13.50 -10.55 9.67
CA MET A 302 -14.65 -9.68 9.90
C MET A 302 -15.03 -9.65 11.39
N GLY A 303 -14.83 -10.78 12.08
CA GLY A 303 -15.00 -10.91 13.52
C GLY A 303 -16.37 -11.45 13.94
N PRO A 304 -16.73 -11.38 15.23
CA PRO A 304 -17.82 -12.19 15.81
C PRO A 304 -19.25 -11.71 15.50
N ASN A 305 -19.44 -10.56 14.84
CA ASN A 305 -20.77 -9.98 14.63
C ASN A 305 -21.41 -10.48 13.31
N ILE A 306 -21.99 -11.69 13.37
CA ILE A 306 -22.70 -12.33 12.24
C ILE A 306 -23.63 -11.37 11.49
N THR A 307 -24.42 -10.56 12.20
CA THR A 307 -25.37 -9.61 11.58
C THR A 307 -24.65 -8.52 10.79
N TRP A 308 -23.50 -8.03 11.27
CA TRP A 308 -22.68 -7.07 10.53
C TRP A 308 -22.02 -7.70 9.31
N ASN A 309 -21.44 -8.89 9.48
CA ASN A 309 -20.70 -9.59 8.43
C ASN A 309 -21.61 -9.97 7.24
N LEU A 310 -22.87 -10.35 7.51
CA LEU A 310 -23.88 -10.62 6.48
C LEU A 310 -24.37 -9.38 5.69
N HIS A 311 -24.07 -8.16 6.16
CA HIS A 311 -24.50 -6.90 5.54
C HIS A 311 -23.33 -6.01 5.08
N SER A 312 -22.09 -6.51 5.14
CA SER A 312 -20.89 -5.74 4.79
C SER A 312 -19.84 -6.62 4.12
N ASN A 313 -18.78 -6.00 3.60
CA ASN A 313 -17.59 -6.67 3.11
C ASN A 313 -16.36 -6.15 3.86
N LEU A 314 -15.39 -7.03 4.11
CA LEU A 314 -14.06 -6.66 4.57
C LEU A 314 -13.24 -6.26 3.34
N THR A 315 -12.90 -4.97 3.21
CA THR A 315 -12.50 -4.36 1.93
C THR A 315 -11.23 -3.54 2.05
N TRP A 316 -10.31 -3.71 1.11
CA TRP A 316 -9.12 -2.88 0.93
C TRP A 316 -9.16 -2.14 -0.40
N GLY A 317 -8.66 -0.91 -0.44
CA GLY A 317 -8.49 -0.08 -1.63
C GLY A 317 -7.02 0.16 -1.92
N LEU A 318 -6.52 -0.37 -3.04
CA LEU A 318 -5.10 -0.41 -3.37
C LEU A 318 -4.80 0.52 -4.56
N PRO A 319 -3.90 1.52 -4.43
CA PRO A 319 -3.62 2.48 -5.49
C PRO A 319 -2.80 1.85 -6.62
N VAL A 320 -3.28 1.97 -7.85
CA VAL A 320 -2.74 1.32 -9.07
C VAL A 320 -2.78 2.25 -10.28
N ASP A 321 -1.99 1.94 -11.30
CA ASP A 321 -2.04 2.65 -12.60
C ASP A 321 -3.06 1.95 -13.54
N PRO A 322 -4.03 2.66 -14.13
CA PRO A 322 -5.01 2.04 -15.02
C PRO A 322 -4.41 1.64 -16.38
N GLY A 323 -5.05 0.65 -17.01
CA GLY A 323 -4.69 0.11 -18.32
C GLY A 323 -3.65 -1.02 -18.30
N PHE A 324 -3.37 -1.60 -17.14
CA PHE A 324 -2.48 -2.75 -16.98
C PHE A 324 -3.24 -3.96 -16.38
N ASN A 325 -2.74 -5.15 -16.68
CA ASN A 325 -3.12 -6.36 -15.96
C ASN A 325 -2.32 -6.43 -14.66
N TYR A 326 -2.94 -6.90 -13.59
CA TYR A 326 -2.35 -7.07 -12.27
C TYR A 326 -2.49 -8.51 -11.80
N LEU A 327 -1.39 -9.13 -11.40
CA LEU A 327 -1.41 -10.32 -10.55
C LEU A 327 -1.72 -9.86 -9.12
N VAL A 328 -2.77 -10.41 -8.54
CA VAL A 328 -3.13 -10.28 -7.12
C VAL A 328 -2.94 -11.64 -6.47
N ARG A 329 -1.95 -11.76 -5.60
CA ARG A 329 -1.74 -12.93 -4.74
C ARG A 329 -2.35 -12.69 -3.37
N LEU A 330 -3.19 -13.62 -2.93
CA LEU A 330 -3.80 -13.63 -1.61
C LEU A 330 -3.21 -14.80 -0.80
N HIS A 331 -2.61 -14.51 0.35
CA HIS A 331 -2.02 -15.51 1.25
C HIS A 331 -3.00 -15.85 2.36
N PHE A 332 -3.16 -17.14 2.62
CA PHE A 332 -4.08 -17.67 3.62
C PHE A 332 -3.41 -18.69 4.54
N CYS A 333 -3.77 -18.68 5.82
CA CYS A 333 -3.52 -19.74 6.78
C CYS A 333 -4.61 -19.64 7.84
N GLU A 334 -5.37 -20.73 8.06
CA GLU A 334 -6.36 -20.75 9.13
C GLU A 334 -5.65 -20.97 10.47
N ILE A 335 -5.66 -19.93 11.30
CA ILE A 335 -4.90 -19.84 12.55
C ILE A 335 -5.81 -19.89 13.79
N GLU A 336 -7.11 -19.63 13.68
CA GLU A 336 -7.98 -19.54 14.85
C GLU A 336 -8.35 -20.93 15.38
N PRO A 337 -8.22 -21.20 16.70
CA PRO A 337 -8.38 -22.54 17.27
C PRO A 337 -9.79 -23.11 17.12
N ASN A 338 -10.79 -22.25 16.90
CA ASN A 338 -12.20 -22.62 16.76
C ASN A 338 -12.58 -23.09 15.36
N ILE A 339 -11.70 -22.91 14.35
CA ILE A 339 -11.91 -23.39 12.98
C ILE A 339 -11.04 -24.65 12.80
N THR A 340 -11.67 -25.75 12.39
CA THR A 340 -11.09 -27.11 12.48
C THR A 340 -11.29 -27.95 11.22
N MET A 341 -12.37 -27.69 10.46
CA MET A 341 -12.81 -28.49 9.32
C MET A 341 -13.18 -27.61 8.12
N ALA A 342 -13.05 -28.15 6.91
CA ALA A 342 -13.57 -27.51 5.71
C ALA A 342 -15.10 -27.41 5.77
N GLY A 343 -15.64 -26.29 5.30
CA GLY A 343 -17.06 -25.92 5.40
C GLY A 343 -17.40 -25.03 6.60
N GLU A 344 -16.49 -24.85 7.56
CA GLU A 344 -16.73 -24.03 8.76
C GLU A 344 -16.55 -22.52 8.50
N ARG A 345 -15.61 -22.12 7.63
CA ARG A 345 -15.40 -20.71 7.22
C ARG A 345 -15.32 -20.58 5.68
N PRO A 346 -16.43 -20.78 4.96
CA PRO A 346 -16.51 -20.48 3.53
C PRO A 346 -16.69 -18.97 3.32
N PHE A 347 -16.03 -18.39 2.31
CA PHE A 347 -16.21 -16.99 1.91
C PHE A 347 -16.16 -16.78 0.39
N ILE A 348 -16.49 -15.57 -0.02
CA ILE A 348 -16.48 -15.09 -1.41
C ILE A 348 -15.41 -14.01 -1.52
N ILE A 349 -14.59 -14.10 -2.56
CA ILE A 349 -13.54 -13.12 -2.88
C ILE A 349 -13.99 -12.31 -4.08
N TYR A 350 -14.07 -11.00 -3.92
CA TYR A 350 -14.26 -10.04 -4.99
C TYR A 350 -12.96 -9.28 -5.25
N ILE A 351 -12.60 -9.13 -6.53
CA ILE A 351 -11.49 -8.29 -6.98
C ILE A 351 -12.04 -7.33 -8.04
N ASP A 352 -11.81 -6.03 -7.85
CA ASP A 352 -12.39 -4.93 -8.62
C ASP A 352 -13.91 -5.08 -8.88
N ASN A 353 -14.67 -5.30 -7.80
CA ASN A 353 -16.12 -5.49 -7.77
C ASN A 353 -16.66 -6.72 -8.55
N GLN A 354 -15.79 -7.62 -9.01
CA GLN A 354 -16.16 -8.85 -9.71
C GLN A 354 -15.78 -10.08 -8.89
N THR A 355 -16.57 -11.15 -8.94
CA THR A 355 -16.26 -12.40 -8.23
C THR A 355 -14.99 -13.01 -8.81
N ALA A 356 -13.96 -13.14 -7.96
CA ALA A 356 -12.72 -13.82 -8.25
C ALA A 356 -12.75 -15.29 -7.78
N GLU A 357 -13.41 -15.54 -6.65
CA GLU A 357 -13.69 -16.87 -6.10
C GLU A 357 -15.05 -16.85 -5.39
N GLY A 358 -15.89 -17.87 -5.62
CA GLY A 358 -17.23 -17.99 -5.04
C GLY A 358 -17.35 -18.98 -3.87
N THR A 359 -16.29 -19.74 -3.62
CA THR A 359 -16.25 -20.95 -2.77
C THR A 359 -14.92 -21.05 -2.00
N ALA A 360 -14.39 -19.92 -1.54
CA ALA A 360 -13.12 -19.88 -0.81
C ALA A 360 -13.24 -20.60 0.55
N ASP A 361 -12.37 -21.58 0.81
CA ASP A 361 -12.23 -22.22 2.12
C ASP A 361 -10.75 -22.58 2.32
N VAL A 362 -10.14 -22.02 3.37
CA VAL A 362 -8.70 -22.13 3.61
C VAL A 362 -8.30 -23.54 4.02
N ILE A 363 -9.15 -24.27 4.76
CA ILE A 363 -8.86 -25.65 5.18
C ILE A 363 -9.01 -26.60 4.00
N MET A 364 -9.99 -26.37 3.12
CA MET A 364 -10.14 -27.12 1.87
C MET A 364 -8.95 -26.95 0.92
N TRP A 365 -8.42 -25.73 0.80
CA TRP A 365 -7.26 -25.45 -0.07
C TRP A 365 -5.93 -25.92 0.49
N SER A 366 -5.69 -25.75 1.79
CA SER A 366 -4.42 -26.11 2.43
C SER A 366 -4.33 -27.60 2.83
N GLY A 367 -5.48 -28.26 3.00
CA GLY A 367 -5.58 -29.61 3.56
C GLY A 367 -5.59 -29.65 5.09
N GLY A 368 -5.57 -28.50 5.80
CA GLY A 368 -5.68 -28.48 7.26
C GLY A 368 -5.39 -27.14 7.92
N ARG A 369 -5.84 -26.95 9.16
CA ARG A 369 -5.47 -25.78 9.97
C ARG A 369 -3.95 -25.66 10.19
N ASP A 370 -3.47 -24.45 10.48
CA ASP A 370 -2.05 -24.09 10.66
C ASP A 370 -1.17 -24.34 9.42
N THR A 371 -1.78 -24.53 8.24
CA THR A 371 -1.11 -24.90 7.00
C THR A 371 -1.20 -23.76 5.98
N PRO A 372 -0.09 -23.07 5.67
CA PRO A 372 -0.08 -21.98 4.69
C PRO A 372 -0.47 -22.39 3.27
N VAL A 373 -1.21 -21.52 2.59
CA VAL A 373 -1.55 -21.60 1.16
C VAL A 373 -1.61 -20.19 0.56
N PHE A 374 -1.68 -20.08 -0.77
CA PHE A 374 -1.99 -18.82 -1.46
C PHE A 374 -2.89 -19.10 -2.66
N GLN A 375 -3.56 -18.06 -3.15
CA GLN A 375 -4.30 -18.08 -4.42
C GLN A 375 -3.90 -16.87 -5.27
N ASP A 376 -3.72 -17.09 -6.56
CA ASP A 376 -3.34 -16.07 -7.54
C ASP A 376 -4.51 -15.76 -8.47
N TYR A 377 -4.73 -14.47 -8.73
CA TYR A 377 -5.79 -13.95 -9.61
C TYR A 377 -5.20 -12.90 -10.55
N VAL A 378 -5.70 -12.79 -11.79
CA VAL A 378 -5.30 -11.72 -12.72
C VAL A 378 -6.48 -10.82 -13.04
N VAL A 379 -6.32 -9.50 -12.89
CA VAL A 379 -7.37 -8.50 -13.17
C VAL A 379 -6.85 -7.36 -14.04
N LEU A 380 -7.66 -6.88 -14.99
CA LEU A 380 -7.39 -5.68 -15.78
C LEU A 380 -8.10 -4.47 -15.17
N ILE A 381 -7.31 -3.52 -14.66
CA ILE A 381 -7.83 -2.23 -14.19
C ILE A 381 -8.03 -1.33 -15.40
N GLN A 382 -9.27 -0.94 -15.68
CA GLN A 382 -9.62 -0.21 -16.90
C GLN A 382 -9.30 1.29 -16.81
N LYS A 383 -9.08 1.94 -17.97
CA LYS A 383 -8.91 3.40 -18.06
C LYS A 383 -10.28 4.08 -18.16
N MET A 384 -10.76 4.62 -17.04
CA MET A 384 -12.03 5.36 -16.98
C MET A 384 -11.87 6.80 -17.48
N GLY A 385 -11.64 6.94 -18.79
CA GLY A 385 -11.50 8.23 -19.46
C GLY A 385 -10.07 8.70 -19.65
N VAL A 386 -9.90 10.02 -19.85
CA VAL A 386 -8.65 10.63 -20.34
C VAL A 386 -7.77 11.19 -19.21
N GLU A 387 -8.36 11.56 -18.06
CA GLU A 387 -7.66 12.25 -16.96
C GLU A 387 -7.34 11.34 -15.75
N ASP A 388 -7.82 10.10 -15.76
CA ASP A 388 -7.57 9.10 -14.71
C ASP A 388 -6.12 8.60 -14.77
N HIS A 389 -5.22 9.33 -14.11
CA HIS A 389 -3.80 9.00 -13.97
C HIS A 389 -3.50 7.98 -12.86
N LYS A 390 -4.48 7.69 -11.99
CA LYS A 390 -4.44 6.64 -10.96
C LYS A 390 -5.85 6.08 -10.78
N SER A 391 -5.94 4.81 -10.41
CA SER A 391 -7.19 4.14 -10.05
C SER A 391 -7.00 3.33 -8.76
N THR A 392 -8.09 2.75 -8.25
CA THR A 392 -8.07 1.92 -7.03
C THR A 392 -8.50 0.51 -7.38
N LEU A 393 -7.63 -0.47 -7.15
CA LEU A 393 -7.97 -1.90 -7.19
C LEU A 393 -8.60 -2.25 -5.84
N PHE A 394 -9.86 -2.68 -5.87
CA PHE A 394 -10.56 -3.12 -4.66
C PHE A 394 -10.39 -4.62 -4.46
N ILE A 395 -10.08 -5.05 -3.24
CA ILE A 395 -10.17 -6.45 -2.80
C ILE A 395 -11.22 -6.48 -1.68
N ALA A 396 -12.26 -7.31 -1.81
CA ALA A 396 -13.33 -7.37 -0.84
C ALA A 396 -13.74 -8.82 -0.54
N LEU A 397 -13.91 -9.14 0.74
CA LEU A 397 -14.31 -10.45 1.22
C LEU A 397 -15.72 -10.38 1.84
N HIS A 398 -16.54 -11.39 1.58
CA HIS A 398 -17.90 -11.52 2.13
C HIS A 398 -18.17 -12.96 2.58
N PRO A 399 -18.94 -13.22 3.66
CA PRO A 399 -19.19 -14.58 4.12
C PRO A 399 -19.93 -15.45 3.11
N GLY A 400 -19.51 -16.70 3.02
CA GLY A 400 -20.17 -17.74 2.24
C GLY A 400 -21.42 -18.27 2.95
N LYS A 401 -22.22 -19.07 2.24
CA LYS A 401 -23.44 -19.68 2.78
C LYS A 401 -23.33 -21.20 2.70
N ALA A 402 -23.06 -21.83 3.83
CA ALA A 402 -23.13 -23.28 4.00
C ALA A 402 -23.86 -23.67 5.30
N THR A 403 -24.29 -24.91 5.40
CA THR A 403 -24.94 -25.44 6.61
C THR A 403 -23.93 -25.46 7.75
N ASN A 404 -24.21 -24.69 8.82
CA ASN A 404 -23.33 -24.45 9.98
C ASN A 404 -22.07 -23.60 9.70
N ALA A 405 -22.04 -22.83 8.60
CA ALA A 405 -20.96 -21.87 8.37
C ALA A 405 -20.89 -20.80 9.47
N ILE A 406 -19.68 -20.47 9.91
CA ILE A 406 -19.37 -19.24 10.63
C ILE A 406 -19.29 -18.13 9.59
N TYR A 407 -20.18 -17.14 9.69
CA TYR A 407 -20.28 -16.04 8.72
C TYR A 407 -19.15 -15.02 8.91
N ASP A 408 -17.97 -15.36 8.40
CA ASP A 408 -16.73 -14.60 8.53
C ASP A 408 -15.82 -14.89 7.32
N ALA A 409 -14.72 -14.14 7.20
CA ALA A 409 -13.68 -14.34 6.18
C ALA A 409 -12.30 -14.11 6.81
N ILE A 410 -11.22 -14.59 6.18
CA ILE A 410 -9.85 -14.45 6.70
C ILE A 410 -8.86 -14.15 5.57
N LEU A 411 -7.87 -13.29 5.82
CA LEU A 411 -6.77 -13.01 4.89
C LEU A 411 -5.48 -12.64 5.66
N ASN A 412 -4.36 -13.27 5.30
CA ASN A 412 -3.09 -13.20 6.04
C ASN A 412 -2.03 -12.33 5.35
N GLY A 413 -2.00 -12.31 4.01
CA GLY A 413 -1.06 -11.53 3.22
C GLY A 413 -1.62 -11.15 1.85
N VAL A 414 -1.10 -10.07 1.27
CA VAL A 414 -1.43 -9.64 -0.11
C VAL A 414 -0.16 -9.21 -0.84
N GLU A 415 0.06 -9.70 -2.06
CA GLU A 415 1.02 -9.11 -3.00
C GLU A 415 0.29 -8.67 -4.28
N VAL A 416 0.59 -7.48 -4.79
CA VAL A 416 0.06 -7.03 -6.10
C VAL A 416 1.20 -6.60 -7.02
N PHE A 417 1.25 -7.23 -8.19
CA PHE A 417 2.23 -6.97 -9.23
C PHE A 417 1.54 -6.49 -10.50
N LYS A 418 1.99 -5.36 -11.04
CA LYS A 418 1.66 -4.95 -12.41
C LYS A 418 2.39 -5.86 -13.39
N LEU A 419 1.69 -6.36 -14.40
CA LEU A 419 2.26 -7.15 -15.50
C LEU A 419 2.57 -6.24 -16.69
N SER A 420 3.69 -6.48 -17.39
CA SER A 420 4.06 -5.68 -18.56
C SER A 420 2.99 -5.73 -19.67
N ASP A 421 2.75 -4.59 -20.31
CA ASP A 421 1.83 -4.49 -21.44
C ASP A 421 2.41 -5.11 -22.74
N SER A 422 1.64 -5.12 -23.83
CA SER A 422 2.04 -5.71 -25.11
C SER A 422 3.19 -4.99 -25.83
N ASN A 423 3.70 -3.90 -25.27
CA ASN A 423 4.86 -3.14 -25.74
C ASN A 423 6.04 -3.23 -24.75
N ASP A 424 6.02 -4.25 -23.89
CA ASP A 424 7.01 -4.52 -22.83
C ASP A 424 7.17 -3.37 -21.83
N ASN A 425 6.13 -2.56 -21.65
CA ASN A 425 6.15 -1.42 -20.74
C ASN A 425 5.44 -1.73 -19.41
N LEU A 426 6.04 -1.24 -18.31
CA LEU A 426 5.48 -1.23 -16.95
C LEU A 426 5.23 0.21 -16.45
N ALA A 427 5.84 1.21 -17.09
CA ALA A 427 5.82 2.57 -16.60
C ALA A 427 4.40 3.17 -16.60
N GLY A 428 3.89 3.48 -15.41
CA GLY A 428 2.74 4.35 -15.21
C GLY A 428 3.11 5.83 -15.36
N PRO A 429 2.11 6.73 -15.36
CA PRO A 429 2.34 8.18 -15.33
C PRO A 429 2.93 8.61 -13.97
N ASN A 430 3.60 9.77 -13.93
CA ASN A 430 3.80 10.44 -12.64
C ASN A 430 2.43 10.87 -12.08
N PRO A 431 2.25 10.98 -10.75
CA PRO A 431 0.99 11.43 -10.18
C PRO A 431 0.54 12.80 -10.72
N ALA A 432 -0.75 12.95 -10.96
CA ALA A 432 -1.34 14.20 -11.42
C ALA A 432 -1.03 15.37 -10.47
N GLY A 433 -0.65 16.52 -11.02
CA GLY A 433 -0.35 17.74 -10.25
C GLY A 433 0.70 18.67 -10.86
N THR A 434 1.53 18.20 -11.80
CA THR A 434 2.45 19.08 -12.56
C THR A 434 2.72 18.53 -13.95
N LEU A 435 2.30 19.26 -14.99
CA LEU A 435 2.63 18.94 -16.38
C LEU A 435 4.11 19.26 -16.65
N PRO A 436 4.88 18.37 -17.29
CA PRO A 436 6.10 18.78 -17.98
C PRO A 436 5.71 19.69 -19.18
N PRO A 437 6.56 20.65 -19.59
CA PRO A 437 6.26 21.49 -20.74
C PRO A 437 6.15 20.64 -22.01
N SER A 438 5.04 20.79 -22.74
CA SER A 438 4.78 20.05 -23.98
C SER A 438 5.90 20.25 -25.00
N PRO A 439 6.34 19.21 -25.73
CA PRO A 439 7.32 19.36 -26.79
C PRO A 439 6.77 20.27 -27.90
N PRO A 440 7.59 21.17 -28.48
CA PRO A 440 7.16 22.02 -29.59
C PRO A 440 6.83 21.15 -30.81
N LEU A 441 5.67 21.39 -31.44
CA LEU A 441 5.31 20.72 -32.69
C LEU A 441 6.36 21.02 -33.77
N ALA A 442 6.82 19.96 -34.45
CA ALA A 442 7.64 20.10 -35.64
C ALA A 442 6.83 20.81 -36.75
N GLN A 443 7.39 21.90 -37.30
CA GLN A 443 6.76 22.63 -38.39
C GLN A 443 6.93 21.86 -39.71
N GLN A 444 5.83 21.40 -40.30
CA GLN A 444 5.78 21.08 -41.73
C GLN A 444 5.24 22.28 -42.54
N PRO A 445 5.61 22.45 -43.82
CA PRO A 445 5.26 23.63 -44.61
C PRO A 445 3.75 23.76 -44.83
N ALA A 446 3.19 24.94 -44.57
CA ALA A 446 1.76 25.18 -44.70
C ALA A 446 1.33 25.36 -46.17
N SER A 447 0.42 24.50 -46.64
CA SER A 447 -0.31 24.70 -47.89
C SER A 447 -1.31 25.85 -47.77
N THR A 448 -1.28 26.80 -48.70
CA THR A 448 -2.11 28.01 -48.65
C THR A 448 -3.59 27.76 -48.96
N SER A 449 -4.49 28.21 -48.08
CA SER A 449 -5.85 28.61 -48.47
C SER A 449 -6.31 29.83 -47.65
N ASN A 450 -7.19 30.65 -48.22
CA ASN A 450 -7.55 31.96 -47.67
C ASN A 450 -8.86 31.92 -46.87
N SER A 451 -8.90 32.59 -45.73
CA SER A 451 -10.16 33.06 -45.12
C SER A 451 -9.99 34.46 -44.50
N ARG A 452 -11.10 35.09 -44.10
CA ARG A 452 -11.21 36.56 -44.00
C ARG A 452 -10.66 37.14 -42.70
N LYS A 453 -9.98 38.29 -42.80
CA LYS A 453 -9.68 39.18 -41.68
C LYS A 453 -10.98 39.78 -41.12
N THR A 454 -11.27 39.52 -39.85
CA THR A 454 -12.14 40.37 -39.01
C THR A 454 -11.34 40.82 -37.78
N ARG A 455 -11.44 42.09 -37.40
CA ARG A 455 -10.77 42.64 -36.22
C ARG A 455 -11.75 42.60 -35.05
N PHE A 456 -11.36 42.00 -33.93
CA PHE A 456 -12.11 42.13 -32.68
C PHE A 456 -11.56 43.29 -31.86
N ASN A 457 -12.44 44.21 -31.48
CA ASN A 457 -12.12 45.31 -30.57
C ASN A 457 -12.25 44.82 -29.12
N ALA A 458 -11.50 45.45 -28.20
CA ALA A 458 -11.61 45.15 -26.79
C ALA A 458 -12.95 45.61 -26.20
N ILE A 459 -13.63 44.72 -25.49
CA ILE A 459 -14.71 45.04 -24.55
C ILE A 459 -14.40 44.27 -23.26
N GLY A 460 -14.14 45.00 -22.18
CA GLY A 460 -14.01 44.42 -20.83
C GLY A 460 -15.25 44.76 -20.00
N THR A 461 -15.77 43.79 -19.25
CA THR A 461 -16.61 43.95 -18.04
C THR A 461 -17.03 42.56 -17.52
N GLY A 462 -17.51 42.46 -16.27
CA GLY A 462 -18.57 41.48 -15.97
C GLY A 462 -18.28 40.24 -15.10
N VAL A 463 -17.16 40.13 -14.36
CA VAL A 463 -16.98 38.99 -13.41
C VAL A 463 -17.20 39.37 -11.93
N GLY A 464 -16.82 40.58 -11.52
CA GLY A 464 -16.92 41.00 -10.10
C GLY A 464 -18.34 41.03 -9.52
N LEU A 465 -19.36 41.27 -10.36
CA LEU A 465 -20.77 41.28 -9.93
C LEU A 465 -21.29 39.89 -9.53
N PHE A 466 -20.79 38.82 -10.15
CA PHE A 466 -21.27 37.46 -9.86
C PHE A 466 -20.78 36.97 -8.48
N LEU A 467 -19.54 37.28 -8.14
CA LEU A 467 -18.97 36.98 -6.82
C LEU A 467 -19.67 37.76 -5.68
N ALA A 468 -20.01 39.03 -5.92
CA ALA A 468 -20.75 39.86 -4.95
C ALA A 468 -22.17 39.36 -4.68
N LEU A 469 -22.86 38.79 -5.68
CA LEU A 469 -24.17 38.17 -5.51
C LEU A 469 -24.09 36.87 -4.71
N ILE A 470 -23.09 36.02 -4.96
CA ILE A 470 -22.90 34.76 -4.23
C ILE A 470 -22.64 35.02 -2.75
N THR A 471 -21.77 35.98 -2.40
CA THR A 471 -21.50 36.29 -0.98
C THR A 471 -22.73 36.85 -0.26
N LEU A 472 -23.57 37.65 -0.96
CA LEU A 472 -24.84 38.14 -0.40
C LEU A 472 -25.80 36.99 -0.07
N VAL A 473 -25.94 36.02 -0.98
CA VAL A 473 -26.80 34.83 -0.77
C VAL A 473 -26.29 33.98 0.40
N CYS A 474 -24.97 33.72 0.48
CA CYS A 474 -24.38 32.99 1.61
C CYS A 474 -24.65 33.70 2.96
N CYS A 475 -24.52 35.02 3.02
CA CYS A 475 -24.83 35.80 4.22
C CYS A 475 -26.31 35.66 4.65
N VAL A 476 -27.26 35.73 3.71
CA VAL A 476 -28.70 35.57 4.01
C VAL A 476 -29.01 34.16 4.52
N VAL A 477 -28.40 33.12 3.95
CA VAL A 477 -28.57 31.72 4.42
C VAL A 477 -28.02 31.54 5.84
N VAL A 478 -26.83 32.07 6.13
CA VAL A 478 -26.24 32.01 7.49
C VAL A 478 -27.10 32.78 8.51
N TRP A 479 -27.70 33.91 8.13
CA TRP A 479 -28.65 34.64 8.98
C TRP A 479 -29.93 33.85 9.24
N LYS A 480 -30.53 33.25 8.21
CA LYS A 480 -31.71 32.38 8.32
C LYS A 480 -31.46 31.17 9.24
N LEU A 481 -30.28 30.55 9.14
CA LEU A 481 -29.91 29.40 9.99
C LEU A 481 -29.63 29.82 11.44
N ARG A 482 -28.97 30.96 11.68
CA ARG A 482 -28.69 31.45 13.04
C ARG A 482 -29.93 31.99 13.77
N ALA A 483 -30.97 32.39 13.05
CA ALA A 483 -32.26 32.78 13.63
C ALA A 483 -33.14 31.59 14.10
N SER A 484 -32.71 30.34 13.90
CA SER A 484 -33.56 29.15 14.14
C SER A 484 -33.50 28.52 15.54
N LYS A 485 -32.63 29.01 16.45
CA LYS A 485 -32.56 28.52 17.85
C LYS A 485 -32.36 29.69 18.83
N ARG A 486 -33.16 29.69 19.91
CA ARG A 486 -33.46 30.80 20.84
C ARG A 486 -34.39 31.85 20.19
N TYR A 487 -35.51 32.29 20.77
CA TYR A 487 -36.16 31.91 22.05
C TYR A 487 -37.54 31.28 21.80
N GLY A 488 -38.01 30.45 22.73
CA GLY A 488 -39.29 29.73 22.62
C GLY A 488 -40.48 30.47 23.24
N SER A 489 -41.66 29.88 23.11
CA SER A 489 -42.87 30.26 23.85
C SER A 489 -43.74 29.04 24.15
N TYR A 490 -44.39 29.12 25.31
CA TYR A 490 -45.72 28.58 25.59
C TYR A 490 -46.60 28.36 24.35
N TYR A 491 -47.34 27.25 24.32
CA TYR A 491 -48.47 27.02 23.42
C TYR A 491 -49.76 27.55 24.06
N PRO A 492 -50.46 28.54 23.46
CA PRO A 492 -51.84 28.88 23.84
C PRO A 492 -52.84 27.95 23.12
N ILE A 493 -54.01 27.73 23.73
CA ILE A 493 -55.07 26.89 23.18
C ILE A 493 -55.75 27.56 21.97
N SER A 494 -56.12 26.75 20.98
CA SER A 494 -56.79 27.16 19.75
C SER A 494 -58.24 27.63 19.97
N LYS A 495 -58.67 28.63 19.18
CA LYS A 495 -60.10 28.90 18.96
C LYS A 495 -60.63 28.03 17.83
N CYS A 496 -61.83 27.48 17.98
CA CYS A 496 -62.59 26.93 16.87
C CYS A 496 -64.11 27.16 17.05
N TRP A 497 -64.59 28.29 16.51
CA TRP A 497 -65.96 28.58 16.03
C TRP A 497 -67.21 28.43 16.93
N LEU A 498 -68.24 29.18 16.53
CA LEU A 498 -69.62 29.21 17.06
C LEU A 498 -69.77 29.81 18.48
N TRP A 499 -70.87 30.49 18.84
CA TRP A 499 -72.13 30.73 18.11
C TRP A 499 -72.63 32.18 18.24
N SER A 500 -73.89 32.43 17.88
CA SER A 500 -74.45 33.78 17.68
C SER A 500 -75.02 34.42 18.95
N ASN A 501 -74.61 35.67 19.20
CA ASN A 501 -75.43 36.81 19.66
C ASN A 501 -76.59 36.57 20.67
N GLN A 502 -76.42 37.01 21.93
CA GLN A 502 -77.23 38.11 22.53
C GLN A 502 -76.86 38.47 24.00
N ASN A 503 -77.02 39.76 24.32
CA ASN A 503 -77.44 40.37 25.59
C ASN A 503 -76.98 39.83 26.98
N LYS A 504 -76.12 40.64 27.64
CA LYS A 504 -76.39 41.30 28.95
C LYS A 504 -76.74 40.44 30.20
N GLY A 505 -75.78 40.21 31.12
CA GLY A 505 -76.11 39.92 32.54
C GLY A 505 -75.08 39.20 33.44
N ASN A 506 -74.47 39.94 34.35
CA ASN A 506 -73.92 39.62 35.69
C ASN A 506 -73.79 38.15 36.23
N SER A 507 -72.55 37.79 36.59
CA SER A 507 -72.11 37.34 37.94
C SER A 507 -72.22 35.87 38.45
N THR A 508 -71.14 35.46 39.15
CA THR A 508 -71.02 34.56 40.35
C THR A 508 -70.91 33.00 40.27
N ARG A 509 -69.75 32.51 40.73
CA ARG A 509 -69.46 31.42 41.73
C ARG A 509 -69.47 29.89 41.39
N THR A 510 -68.25 29.32 41.50
CA THR A 510 -67.83 28.04 42.20
C THR A 510 -68.33 26.64 41.78
N LYS A 511 -67.38 25.77 41.38
CA LYS A 511 -66.95 24.47 41.99
C LYS A 511 -65.66 23.96 41.27
N VAL A 512 -64.54 23.58 41.92
CA VAL A 512 -64.17 22.26 42.53
C VAL A 512 -64.06 21.12 41.49
N SER A 513 -63.01 20.29 41.37
CA SER A 513 -61.79 19.96 42.19
C SER A 513 -60.46 20.26 41.40
N SER A 514 -59.27 19.62 41.48
CA SER A 514 -58.61 18.49 42.22
C SER A 514 -57.05 18.61 42.18
N LEU A 515 -56.27 17.74 42.87
CA LEU A 515 -54.79 17.75 43.00
C LEU A 515 -54.18 16.31 43.12
N PRO A 516 -52.83 16.09 43.10
CA PRO A 516 -52.21 14.84 42.63
C PRO A 516 -51.13 14.17 43.53
N GLU A 517 -50.55 13.09 43.01
CA GLU A 517 -49.36 12.31 43.42
C GLU A 517 -48.61 11.92 42.11
N GLU A 518 -47.33 11.56 41.95
CA GLU A 518 -46.01 11.71 42.62
C GLU A 518 -44.93 11.31 41.54
N LEU A 519 -43.59 11.26 41.65
CA LEU A 519 -42.56 11.37 42.72
C LEU A 519 -41.20 11.79 42.07
N CYS A 520 -40.15 11.99 42.89
CA CYS A 520 -38.67 11.92 42.69
C CYS A 520 -37.89 13.22 42.95
N LEU A 521 -36.93 13.14 43.89
CA LEU A 521 -36.14 14.24 44.42
C LEU A 521 -34.66 14.16 43.99
N GLN A 522 -33.96 15.30 44.02
CA GLN A 522 -32.50 15.41 43.88
C GLN A 522 -31.95 16.23 45.06
N PHE A 523 -30.87 15.75 45.68
CA PHE A 523 -30.20 16.41 46.80
C PHE A 523 -29.12 17.38 46.33
N SER A 524 -28.82 18.39 47.16
CA SER A 524 -27.81 19.40 46.90
C SER A 524 -26.40 18.98 47.32
N LEU A 525 -25.39 19.64 46.75
CA LEU A 525 -23.98 19.37 47.03
C LEU A 525 -23.60 19.64 48.51
N GLU A 526 -24.29 20.57 49.17
CA GLU A 526 -24.02 20.92 50.58
C GLU A 526 -24.54 19.85 51.55
N GLU A 527 -25.66 19.18 51.24
CA GLU A 527 -26.14 18.03 52.01
C GLU A 527 -25.15 16.86 51.94
N ILE A 528 -24.59 16.60 50.75
CA ILE A 528 -23.60 15.54 50.54
C ILE A 528 -22.29 15.82 51.29
N LYS A 529 -21.81 17.07 51.30
CA LYS A 529 -20.64 17.49 52.12
C LYS A 529 -20.90 17.33 53.61
N THR A 530 -22.09 17.75 54.07
CA THR A 530 -22.48 17.65 55.48
C THR A 530 -22.52 16.19 55.94
N ALA A 531 -22.95 15.26 55.08
CA ALA A 531 -22.99 13.83 55.37
C ALA A 531 -21.61 13.11 55.34
N THR A 532 -20.58 13.69 54.72
CA THR A 532 -19.28 13.04 54.48
C THR A 532 -18.13 13.55 55.35
N HIS A 533 -18.38 14.58 56.16
CA HIS A 533 -17.60 14.96 57.35
C HIS A 533 -16.09 15.25 57.17
N ASN A 534 -15.64 15.56 55.94
CA ASN A 534 -14.28 15.98 55.58
C ASN A 534 -13.15 15.07 56.13
N ILE A 535 -13.06 13.84 55.61
CA ILE A 535 -11.92 12.97 55.88
C ILE A 535 -10.68 13.50 55.13
N ASP A 536 -9.71 13.98 55.89
CA ASP A 536 -8.35 14.23 55.44
C ASP A 536 -7.49 12.97 55.68
N LYS A 537 -6.42 12.84 54.88
CA LYS A 537 -5.31 11.85 54.88
C LYS A 537 -5.22 10.70 55.91
N ASP A 538 -4.85 9.52 55.41
CA ASP A 538 -3.43 9.12 55.29
C ASP A 538 -3.17 8.44 53.93
#